data_AF-A0A2A9PCG3-F1
#
_entry.id   AF-A0A2A9PCG3-F1
#
_cell.length_a   1.000
_cell.length_b   1.000
_cell.length_c   1.000
_cell.angle_alpha   90.00
_cell.angle_beta   90.00
_cell.angle_gamma   90.00
#
_symmetry.space_group_name_H-M   'P 1'
#
loop_
_entity.id
_entity.type
_entity.pdbx_description
1 polymer ?
#
loop_
_entity_poly.entity_id
_entity_poly.type
_entity_poly.pdbx_seq_one_letter_code
_entity_poly.pdbx_strand_id
1 'polypeptide(L)'
;MSSASVQKPAPDFTSQAVVAGQFKKISLSDLRGQWVILLFYPLDFTFVCPTEIIEFNDALAKFREINTTVLAISTDSHYSHLAWTERPRSQGGLGKDLQLPLVADKSLRISKSYGVLLEDEGIALRGLFIIDPKGIVRVININDLPVGRSVTETIRLVEAFQFVEEHGEACPAGWNKGAKTIKADPKGSLEYFLATHGENGQAKGNGHAH
;
A
#
# COMPACT_ATOMS: atom_id res chain seq x y z
N MET A 1 20.91 -2.76 -6.72
CA MET A 1 19.76 -3.46 -7.31
C MET A 1 18.72 -3.67 -6.23
N SER A 2 17.44 -3.48 -6.56
CA SER A 2 16.33 -3.75 -5.63
C SER A 2 16.30 -5.23 -5.23
N SER A 3 15.97 -5.52 -3.98
CA SER A 3 15.68 -6.87 -3.49
C SER A 3 14.20 -7.14 -3.29
N ALA A 4 13.33 -6.12 -3.42
CA ALA A 4 11.88 -6.28 -3.33
C ALA A 4 11.31 -6.84 -4.64
N SER A 5 10.62 -7.97 -4.55
CA SER A 5 9.95 -8.61 -5.69
C SER A 5 8.71 -9.36 -5.21
N VAL A 6 7.63 -9.31 -6.01
CA VAL A 6 6.39 -10.04 -5.70
C VAL A 6 6.69 -11.53 -5.60
N GLN A 7 6.05 -12.20 -4.64
CA GLN A 7 6.30 -13.60 -4.25
C GLN A 7 7.62 -13.87 -3.51
N LYS A 8 8.44 -12.86 -3.24
CA LYS A 8 9.67 -12.99 -2.44
C LYS A 8 9.51 -12.33 -1.07
N PRO A 9 10.32 -12.75 -0.07
CA PRO A 9 10.37 -12.06 1.21
C PRO A 9 10.66 -10.56 1.02
N ALA A 10 9.94 -9.72 1.75
CA ALA A 10 10.20 -8.29 1.78
C ALA A 10 11.58 -8.02 2.41
N PRO A 11 12.39 -7.10 1.84
CA PRO A 11 13.67 -6.72 2.42
C PRO A 11 13.49 -6.20 3.85
N ASP A 12 14.14 -6.85 4.82
CA ASP A 12 13.98 -6.47 6.22
C ASP A 12 14.69 -5.15 6.54
N PHE A 13 14.19 -4.44 7.55
CA PHE A 13 14.81 -3.22 8.05
C PHE A 13 14.47 -3.01 9.52
N THR A 14 15.34 -2.26 10.19
CA THR A 14 15.05 -1.67 11.49
C THR A 14 15.45 -0.20 11.48
N SER A 15 14.54 0.70 11.83
CA SER A 15 14.84 2.14 11.88
C SER A 15 14.08 2.89 12.96
N GLN A 16 14.50 4.13 13.22
CA GLN A 16 13.77 5.08 14.05
C GLN A 16 12.51 5.55 13.31
N ALA A 17 11.43 5.72 14.06
CA ALA A 17 10.16 6.21 13.58
C ALA A 17 9.52 7.16 14.60
N VAL A 18 8.64 8.03 14.14
CA VAL A 18 7.73 8.80 15.00
C VAL A 18 6.41 8.04 15.08
N VAL A 19 6.00 7.69 16.31
CA VAL A 19 4.73 7.00 16.59
C VAL A 19 4.02 7.76 17.70
N ALA A 20 2.85 8.36 17.38
CA ALA A 20 2.08 9.18 18.31
C ALA A 20 2.93 10.24 19.02
N GLY A 21 3.76 10.97 18.25
CA GLY A 21 4.64 12.04 18.75
C GLY A 21 5.89 11.57 19.51
N GLN A 22 6.20 10.27 19.54
CA GLN A 22 7.37 9.74 20.24
C GLN A 22 8.32 9.00 19.29
N PHE A 23 9.62 9.06 19.57
CA PHE A 23 10.60 8.25 18.86
C PHE A 23 10.53 6.79 19.31
N LYS A 24 10.37 5.88 18.35
CA LYS A 24 10.37 4.44 18.57
C LYS A 24 11.17 3.75 17.47
N LYS A 25 11.83 2.66 17.83
CA LYS A 25 12.49 1.78 16.85
C LYS A 25 11.47 0.75 16.36
N ILE A 26 11.35 0.59 15.05
CA ILE A 26 10.46 -0.39 14.40
C ILE A 26 11.32 -1.31 13.54
N SER A 27 11.08 -2.63 13.63
CA SER A 27 11.59 -3.60 12.66
C SER A 27 10.43 -4.20 11.86
N LEU A 28 10.62 -4.42 10.56
CA LEU A 28 9.60 -5.06 9.73
C LEU A 28 9.36 -6.52 10.16
N SER A 29 10.39 -7.22 10.62
CA SER A 29 10.30 -8.54 11.23
C SER A 29 9.32 -8.63 12.41
N ASP A 30 9.18 -7.54 13.18
CA ASP A 30 8.34 -7.51 14.38
C ASP A 30 6.85 -7.45 14.03
N LEU A 31 6.52 -7.19 12.76
CA LEU A 31 5.16 -7.10 12.23
C LEU A 31 4.68 -8.39 11.55
N ARG A 32 5.38 -9.52 11.71
CA ARG A 32 4.88 -10.82 11.22
C ARG A 32 3.56 -11.19 11.90
N GLY A 33 2.74 -11.98 11.22
CA GLY A 33 1.39 -12.36 11.69
C GLY A 33 0.27 -11.36 11.32
N GLN A 34 0.61 -10.23 10.71
CA GLN A 34 -0.34 -9.25 10.17
C GLN A 34 0.11 -8.78 8.79
N TRP A 35 -0.83 -8.23 8.03
CA TRP A 35 -0.52 -7.58 6.76
C TRP A 35 0.20 -6.25 7.03
N VAL A 36 1.13 -5.88 6.16
CA VAL A 36 1.89 -4.63 6.26
C VAL A 36 1.84 -3.87 4.96
N ILE A 37 1.48 -2.59 5.02
CA ILE A 37 1.60 -1.63 3.94
C ILE A 37 2.80 -0.73 4.21
N LEU A 38 3.76 -0.70 3.29
CA LEU A 38 4.84 0.28 3.31
C LEU A 38 4.53 1.37 2.28
N LEU A 39 4.31 2.58 2.76
CA LEU A 39 3.96 3.77 1.98
C LEU A 39 5.18 4.70 1.90
N PHE A 40 6.02 4.53 0.89
CA PHE A 40 7.12 5.46 0.62
C PHE A 40 6.58 6.77 0.07
N TYR A 41 7.12 7.90 0.53
CA TYR A 41 6.81 9.23 0.01
C TYR A 41 8.09 10.05 -0.17
N PRO A 42 8.10 11.03 -1.11
CA PRO A 42 9.31 11.77 -1.45
C PRO A 42 9.96 12.52 -0.29
N LEU A 43 9.24 13.48 0.30
CA LEU A 43 9.80 14.44 1.26
C LEU A 43 8.72 15.01 2.19
N ASP A 44 9.10 15.23 3.45
CA ASP A 44 8.36 16.05 4.42
C ASP A 44 8.16 17.49 3.89
N PHE A 45 7.12 18.17 4.39
CA PHE A 45 6.83 19.59 4.09
C PHE A 45 6.62 19.95 2.59
N THR A 46 6.24 18.97 1.76
CA THR A 46 5.89 19.16 0.34
C THR A 46 4.38 19.08 0.09
N PHE A 47 3.94 19.10 -1.17
CA PHE A 47 2.55 19.39 -1.55
C PHE A 47 1.61 18.17 -1.54
N VAL A 48 1.98 17.07 -2.22
CA VAL A 48 1.13 15.87 -2.37
C VAL A 48 1.33 14.89 -1.20
N CYS A 49 2.52 14.84 -0.61
CA CYS A 49 2.84 13.92 0.49
C CYS A 49 1.89 14.03 1.71
N PRO A 50 1.53 15.24 2.22
CA PRO A 50 0.63 15.33 3.36
C PRO A 50 -0.76 14.79 3.05
N THR A 51 -1.25 14.91 1.80
CA THR A 51 -2.59 14.43 1.45
C THR A 51 -2.66 12.90 1.55
N GLU A 52 -1.65 12.19 1.03
CA GLU A 52 -1.58 10.73 1.14
C GLU A 52 -1.48 10.28 2.61
N ILE A 53 -0.56 10.87 3.37
CA ILE A 53 -0.34 10.48 4.77
C ILE A 53 -1.60 10.71 5.61
N ILE A 54 -2.30 11.82 5.39
CA ILE A 54 -3.55 12.14 6.08
C ILE A 54 -4.65 11.14 5.70
N GLU A 55 -4.86 10.85 4.41
CA GLU A 55 -5.89 9.89 3.99
C GLU A 55 -5.64 8.48 4.54
N PHE A 56 -4.38 8.01 4.52
CA PHE A 56 -4.02 6.72 5.13
C PHE A 56 -4.20 6.72 6.65
N ASN A 57 -3.83 7.82 7.33
CA ASN A 57 -4.03 7.98 8.76
C ASN A 57 -5.51 7.90 9.15
N ASP A 58 -6.37 8.63 8.43
CA ASP A 58 -7.80 8.69 8.71
C ASP A 58 -8.49 7.35 8.41
N ALA A 59 -7.89 6.51 7.55
CA ALA A 59 -8.35 5.15 7.26
C ALA A 59 -7.74 4.04 8.15
N LEU A 60 -6.88 4.36 9.13
CA LEU A 60 -6.20 3.36 9.97
C LEU A 60 -7.15 2.38 10.67
N ALA A 61 -8.34 2.83 11.06
CA ALA A 61 -9.35 1.95 11.66
C ALA A 61 -9.75 0.81 10.72
N LYS A 62 -9.97 1.10 9.44
CA LYS A 62 -10.30 0.09 8.42
C LYS A 62 -9.17 -0.89 8.20
N PHE A 63 -7.92 -0.43 8.16
CA PHE A 63 -6.77 -1.32 8.05
C PHE A 63 -6.65 -2.26 9.26
N ARG A 64 -6.89 -1.75 10.49
CA ARG A 64 -6.88 -2.57 11.70
C ARG A 64 -7.98 -3.63 11.71
N GLU A 65 -9.19 -3.29 11.22
CA GLU A 65 -10.31 -4.23 11.10
C GLU A 65 -9.97 -5.45 10.23
N ILE A 66 -9.11 -5.26 9.22
CA ILE A 66 -8.59 -6.32 8.35
C ILE A 66 -7.16 -6.75 8.71
N ASN A 67 -6.77 -6.68 10.00
CA ASN A 67 -5.47 -7.12 10.52
C ASN A 67 -4.25 -6.60 9.70
N THR A 68 -4.27 -5.30 9.39
CA THR A 68 -3.25 -4.64 8.56
C THR A 68 -2.66 -3.43 9.27
N THR A 69 -1.32 -3.33 9.27
CA THR A 69 -0.55 -2.18 9.73
C THR A 69 -0.03 -1.38 8.55
N VAL A 70 -0.03 -0.05 8.65
CA VAL A 70 0.55 0.86 7.66
C VAL A 70 1.75 1.58 8.25
N LEU A 71 2.84 1.69 7.51
CA LEU A 71 4.01 2.50 7.83
C LEU A 71 4.27 3.47 6.68
N ALA A 72 4.41 4.77 6.97
CA ALA A 72 4.90 5.73 5.98
C ALA A 72 6.42 5.91 6.11
N ILE A 73 7.13 6.04 4.99
CA ILE A 73 8.59 6.05 4.95
C ILE A 73 9.09 7.15 4.02
N SER A 74 10.03 7.99 4.47
CA SER A 74 10.81 8.85 3.59
C SER A 74 12.28 8.88 4.01
N THR A 75 13.10 9.59 3.24
CA THR A 75 14.54 9.76 3.50
C THR A 75 14.85 10.88 4.50
N ASP A 76 13.81 11.51 5.06
CA ASP A 76 13.90 12.51 6.11
C ASP A 76 14.33 11.89 7.45
N SER A 77 14.68 12.75 8.40
CA SER A 77 15.02 12.32 9.76
C SER A 77 13.78 12.20 10.63
N HIS A 78 13.83 11.37 11.67
CA HIS A 78 12.77 11.30 12.68
C HIS A 78 12.52 12.64 13.39
N TYR A 79 13.53 13.53 13.49
CA TYR A 79 13.33 14.90 13.97
C TYR A 79 12.47 15.75 13.00
N SER A 80 12.69 15.62 11.69
CA SER A 80 11.87 16.28 10.66
C SER A 80 10.43 15.80 10.74
N HIS A 81 10.23 14.49 10.80
CA HIS A 81 8.91 13.88 10.97
C HIS A 81 8.17 14.44 12.19
N LEU A 82 8.84 14.51 13.36
CA LEU A 82 8.23 15.02 14.58
C LEU A 82 7.79 16.48 14.40
N ALA A 83 8.66 17.34 13.88
CA ALA A 83 8.33 18.73 13.60
C ALA A 83 7.16 18.86 12.62
N TRP A 84 7.05 17.96 11.63
CA TRP A 84 5.95 17.96 10.68
C TRP A 84 4.61 17.54 11.31
N THR A 85 4.63 16.60 12.25
CA THR A 85 3.44 16.22 13.05
C THR A 85 2.98 17.35 13.96
N GLU A 86 3.87 18.20 14.45
CA GLU A 86 3.50 19.33 15.31
C GLU A 86 2.81 20.47 14.54
N ARG A 87 3.03 20.54 13.22
CA ARG A 87 2.43 21.56 12.35
C ARG A 87 0.96 21.23 12.05
N PRO A 88 0.04 22.20 12.13
CA PRO A 88 -1.37 21.98 11.79
C PRO A 88 -1.58 21.59 10.33
N ARG A 89 -2.58 20.74 10.05
CA ARG A 89 -2.99 20.35 8.69
C ARG A 89 -3.32 21.56 7.81
N SER A 90 -3.96 22.59 8.36
CA SER A 90 -4.29 23.85 7.67
C SER A 90 -3.08 24.64 7.18
N GLN A 91 -1.88 24.33 7.68
CA GLN A 91 -0.63 24.93 7.26
C GLN A 91 0.24 23.95 6.46
N GLY A 92 -0.29 22.81 6.00
CA GLY A 92 0.47 21.77 5.30
C GLY A 92 1.28 20.85 6.23
N GLY A 93 0.94 20.81 7.53
CA GLY A 93 1.45 19.82 8.47
C GLY A 93 0.60 18.54 8.50
N LEU A 94 0.94 17.61 9.38
CA LEU A 94 0.18 16.35 9.54
C LEU A 94 -0.80 16.39 10.71
N GLY A 95 -0.61 17.29 11.68
CA GLY A 95 -1.40 17.39 12.90
C GLY A 95 -0.94 16.44 14.00
N LYS A 96 -1.11 16.88 15.27
CA LYS A 96 -0.68 16.14 16.47
C LYS A 96 -1.48 14.87 16.73
N ASP A 97 -2.63 14.74 16.07
CA ASP A 97 -3.51 13.57 16.11
C ASP A 97 -2.99 12.41 15.25
N LEU A 98 -1.93 12.60 14.46
CA LEU A 98 -1.36 11.57 13.59
C LEU A 98 -1.00 10.30 14.38
N GLN A 99 -1.63 9.19 14.00
CA GLN A 99 -1.38 7.85 14.53
C GLN A 99 -0.54 6.99 13.57
N LEU A 100 -0.45 7.36 12.29
CA LEU A 100 0.36 6.66 11.29
C LEU A 100 1.86 6.77 11.65
N PRO A 101 2.57 5.65 11.85
CA PRO A 101 4.01 5.67 12.06
C PRO A 101 4.77 6.25 10.86
N LEU A 102 5.67 7.19 11.12
CA LEU A 102 6.59 7.78 10.14
C LEU A 102 8.00 7.24 10.35
N VAL A 103 8.48 6.36 9.48
CA VAL A 103 9.78 5.71 9.55
C VAL A 103 10.83 6.55 8.81
N ALA A 104 11.92 6.87 9.49
CA ALA A 104 13.02 7.63 8.92
C ALA A 104 14.01 6.69 8.20
N ASP A 105 14.19 6.86 6.89
CA ASP A 105 15.25 6.21 6.11
C ASP A 105 16.40 7.17 5.83
N LYS A 106 16.96 7.78 6.88
CA LYS A 106 18.06 8.75 6.74
C LYS A 106 19.30 8.18 6.03
N SER A 107 19.49 6.86 6.09
CA SER A 107 20.59 6.15 5.43
C SER A 107 20.36 5.85 3.95
N LEU A 108 19.14 6.10 3.45
CA LEU A 108 18.67 5.74 2.11
C LEU A 108 18.63 4.24 1.80
N ARG A 109 18.98 3.39 2.78
CA ARG A 109 19.15 1.95 2.60
C ARG A 109 17.81 1.27 2.37
N ILE A 110 16.75 1.70 3.06
CA ILE A 110 15.41 1.11 2.93
C ILE A 110 14.88 1.42 1.54
N SER A 111 14.88 2.68 1.14
CA SER A 111 14.43 3.15 -0.18
C SER A 111 15.22 2.46 -1.31
N LYS A 112 16.53 2.26 -1.12
CA LYS A 112 17.38 1.53 -2.06
C LYS A 112 17.06 0.03 -2.13
N SER A 113 16.83 -0.65 -1.00
CA SER A 113 16.50 -2.08 -0.98
C SER A 113 15.13 -2.37 -1.59
N TYR A 114 14.20 -1.43 -1.47
CA TYR A 114 12.88 -1.50 -2.10
C TYR A 114 12.87 -0.99 -3.55
N GLY A 115 13.98 -0.44 -4.05
CA GLY A 115 14.11 -0.02 -5.45
C GLY A 115 13.34 1.25 -5.81
N VAL A 116 13.07 2.10 -4.83
CA VAL A 116 12.29 3.33 -5.01
C VAL A 116 13.12 4.60 -4.81
N LEU A 117 14.40 4.48 -4.47
CA LEU A 117 15.30 5.63 -4.32
C LEU A 117 15.67 6.23 -5.67
N LEU A 118 15.45 7.54 -5.83
CA LEU A 118 16.10 8.37 -6.86
C LEU A 118 17.46 8.82 -6.31
N GLU A 119 18.55 8.18 -6.75
CA GLU A 119 19.88 8.37 -6.15
C GLU A 119 20.39 9.81 -6.29
N ASP A 120 20.15 10.46 -7.42
CA ASP A 120 20.60 11.83 -7.71
C ASP A 120 19.87 12.89 -6.85
N GLU A 121 18.64 12.59 -6.45
CA GLU A 121 17.79 13.50 -5.66
C GLU A 121 17.82 13.18 -4.16
N GLY A 122 18.18 11.94 -3.77
CA GLY A 122 18.17 11.51 -2.37
C GLY A 122 16.77 11.33 -1.78
N ILE A 123 15.76 11.10 -2.63
CA ILE A 123 14.35 10.95 -2.25
C ILE A 123 13.77 9.63 -2.77
N ALA A 124 12.68 9.18 -2.18
CA ALA A 124 11.94 8.03 -2.68
C ALA A 124 10.85 8.44 -3.69
N LEU A 125 10.63 7.62 -4.72
CA LEU A 125 9.39 7.62 -5.49
C LEU A 125 8.20 7.25 -4.59
N ARG A 126 6.98 7.44 -5.11
CA ARG A 126 5.73 7.05 -4.44
C ARG A 126 5.51 5.54 -4.55
N GLY A 127 6.36 4.77 -3.87
CA GLY A 127 6.27 3.31 -3.79
C GLY A 127 5.34 2.82 -2.69
N LEU A 128 4.43 1.92 -3.00
CA LEU A 128 3.54 1.24 -2.07
C LEU A 128 3.74 -0.28 -2.19
N PHE A 129 3.97 -0.92 -1.06
CA PHE A 129 4.16 -2.37 -0.97
C PHE A 129 3.13 -2.98 -0.05
N ILE A 130 2.44 -4.03 -0.49
CA ILE A 130 1.57 -4.85 0.36
C ILE A 130 2.32 -6.14 0.66
N ILE A 131 2.52 -6.42 1.94
CA ILE A 131 3.28 -7.56 2.47
C ILE A 131 2.32 -8.39 3.32
N ASP A 132 2.34 -9.71 3.11
CA ASP A 132 1.45 -10.62 3.84
C ASP A 132 1.98 -10.98 5.25
N PRO A 133 1.19 -11.70 6.07
CA PRO A 133 1.59 -12.12 7.42
C PRO A 133 2.87 -12.96 7.49
N LYS A 134 3.26 -13.61 6.38
CA LYS A 134 4.48 -14.43 6.26
C LYS A 134 5.69 -13.58 5.86
N GLY A 135 5.50 -12.28 5.60
CA GLY A 135 6.53 -11.35 5.19
C GLY A 135 6.84 -11.38 3.70
N ILE A 136 5.91 -11.88 2.88
CA ILE A 136 6.08 -11.99 1.42
C ILE A 136 5.39 -10.82 0.73
N VAL A 137 6.09 -10.20 -0.24
CA VAL A 137 5.52 -9.12 -1.04
C VAL A 137 4.43 -9.65 -1.98
N ARG A 138 3.24 -9.05 -1.92
CA ARG A 138 2.07 -9.38 -2.73
C ARG A 138 1.76 -8.35 -3.80
N VAL A 139 1.99 -7.07 -3.49
CA VAL A 139 1.78 -5.96 -4.43
C VAL A 139 2.95 -4.99 -4.37
N ILE A 140 3.32 -4.46 -5.54
CA ILE A 140 4.18 -3.30 -5.69
C ILE A 140 3.44 -2.32 -6.61
N ASN A 141 3.20 -1.11 -6.14
CA ASN A 141 2.70 0.00 -6.94
C ASN A 141 3.64 1.19 -6.80
N ILE A 142 4.15 1.72 -7.91
CA ILE A 142 5.10 2.84 -7.90
C ILE A 142 4.53 3.91 -8.82
N ASN A 143 4.20 5.05 -8.24
CA ASN A 143 3.81 6.24 -8.98
C ASN A 143 5.00 7.19 -9.13
N ASP A 144 5.00 7.94 -10.22
CA ASP A 144 5.84 9.14 -10.36
C ASP A 144 5.41 10.22 -9.34
N LEU A 145 6.28 11.21 -9.12
CA LEU A 145 6.15 12.24 -8.09
C LEU A 145 4.83 13.05 -8.11
N PRO A 146 4.22 13.42 -9.26
CA PRO A 146 3.06 14.32 -9.26
C PRO A 146 1.72 13.63 -8.98
N VAL A 147 1.64 12.30 -8.92
CA VAL A 147 0.36 11.56 -8.82
C VAL A 147 0.26 10.76 -7.52
N GLY A 148 -0.67 11.15 -6.65
CA GLY A 148 -0.96 10.43 -5.41
C GLY A 148 -1.61 9.05 -5.63
N ARG A 149 -1.54 8.19 -4.61
CA ARG A 149 -2.12 6.84 -4.59
C ARG A 149 -3.48 6.81 -3.93
N SER A 150 -4.20 5.71 -4.12
CA SER A 150 -5.56 5.51 -3.61
C SER A 150 -5.59 4.60 -2.37
N VAL A 151 -6.16 5.10 -1.28
CA VAL A 151 -6.46 4.30 -0.08
C VAL A 151 -7.50 3.23 -0.37
N THR A 152 -8.52 3.54 -1.16
CA THR A 152 -9.60 2.58 -1.48
C THR A 152 -9.10 1.41 -2.30
N GLU A 153 -8.23 1.64 -3.28
CA GLU A 153 -7.59 0.56 -4.04
C GLU A 153 -6.66 -0.28 -3.17
N THR A 154 -5.93 0.36 -2.25
CA THR A 154 -5.05 -0.35 -1.32
C THR A 154 -5.85 -1.30 -0.42
N ILE A 155 -6.97 -0.84 0.15
CA ILE A 155 -7.87 -1.68 0.95
C ILE A 155 -8.42 -2.83 0.11
N ARG A 156 -8.92 -2.54 -1.10
CA ARG A 156 -9.47 -3.56 -2.01
C ARG A 156 -8.47 -4.67 -2.30
N LEU A 157 -7.21 -4.33 -2.53
CA LEU A 157 -6.15 -5.30 -2.78
C LEU A 157 -5.85 -6.16 -1.55
N VAL A 158 -5.78 -5.59 -0.35
CA VAL A 158 -5.59 -6.37 0.89
C VAL A 158 -6.75 -7.35 1.08
N GLU A 159 -8.00 -6.88 0.97
CA GLU A 159 -9.18 -7.75 1.10
C GLU A 159 -9.20 -8.86 0.06
N ALA A 160 -8.77 -8.58 -1.18
CA ALA A 160 -8.69 -9.59 -2.24
C ALA A 160 -7.68 -10.68 -1.91
N PHE A 161 -6.48 -10.32 -1.43
CA PHE A 161 -5.48 -11.32 -1.07
C PHE A 161 -5.89 -12.13 0.18
N GLN A 162 -6.54 -11.50 1.16
CA GLN A 162 -7.10 -12.20 2.31
C GLN A 162 -8.16 -13.21 1.89
N PHE A 163 -9.05 -12.82 0.98
CA PHE A 163 -10.07 -13.71 0.42
C PHE A 163 -9.43 -14.93 -0.29
N VAL A 164 -8.42 -14.70 -1.14
CA VAL A 164 -7.72 -15.79 -1.84
C VAL A 164 -7.05 -16.75 -0.83
N GLU A 165 -6.45 -16.23 0.24
CA GLU A 165 -5.79 -17.06 1.26
C GLU A 165 -6.80 -17.88 2.08
N GLU A 166 -7.98 -17.32 2.37
CA GLU A 166 -9.04 -17.99 3.14
C GLU A 166 -9.80 -19.04 2.31
N HIS A 167 -10.12 -18.74 1.06
CA HIS A 167 -11.05 -19.54 0.25
C HIS A 167 -10.39 -20.35 -0.86
N GLY A 168 -9.17 -20.01 -1.27
CA GLY A 168 -8.48 -20.68 -2.38
C GLY A 168 -9.07 -20.40 -3.77
N GLU A 169 -10.01 -19.46 -3.87
CA GLU A 169 -10.57 -18.99 -5.14
C GLU A 169 -9.86 -17.72 -5.61
N ALA A 170 -9.84 -17.48 -6.92
CA ALA A 170 -9.25 -16.29 -7.52
C ALA A 170 -10.25 -15.12 -7.60
N CYS A 171 -9.74 -13.91 -7.42
CA CYS A 171 -10.49 -12.67 -7.58
C CYS A 171 -10.36 -12.14 -9.03
N PRO A 172 -11.47 -11.90 -9.76
CA PRO A 172 -11.43 -11.29 -11.10
C PRO A 172 -10.99 -9.82 -11.10
N ALA A 173 -10.82 -9.25 -12.30
CA ALA A 173 -10.52 -7.84 -12.48
C ALA A 173 -11.60 -6.94 -11.83
N GLY A 174 -11.17 -5.94 -11.07
CA GLY A 174 -12.08 -5.02 -10.37
C GLY A 174 -12.86 -5.66 -9.22
N TRP A 175 -12.48 -6.85 -8.76
CA TRP A 175 -13.16 -7.52 -7.64
C TRP A 175 -13.17 -6.65 -6.38
N ASN A 176 -14.33 -6.59 -5.73
CA ASN A 176 -14.55 -6.00 -4.42
C ASN A 176 -15.21 -7.05 -3.53
N LYS A 177 -15.08 -6.90 -2.21
CA LYS A 177 -15.64 -7.83 -1.23
C LYS A 177 -17.13 -8.12 -1.51
N GLY A 178 -17.47 -9.41 -1.59
CA GLY A 178 -18.83 -9.89 -1.91
C GLY A 178 -19.12 -10.08 -3.41
N ALA A 179 -18.22 -9.67 -4.30
CA ALA A 179 -18.36 -9.95 -5.73
C ALA A 179 -18.02 -11.41 -6.08
N LYS A 180 -18.51 -11.87 -7.24
CA LYS A 180 -18.26 -13.22 -7.77
C LYS A 180 -16.76 -13.49 -7.94
N THR A 181 -16.38 -14.74 -7.70
CA THR A 181 -14.99 -15.26 -7.70
C THR A 181 -14.85 -16.42 -8.67
N ILE A 182 -13.61 -16.87 -8.90
CA ILE A 182 -13.29 -17.90 -9.88
C ILE A 182 -12.60 -19.08 -9.18
N LYS A 183 -13.19 -20.27 -9.24
CA LYS A 183 -12.49 -21.50 -8.86
C LYS A 183 -11.30 -21.70 -9.79
N ALA A 184 -10.11 -21.83 -9.21
CA ALA A 184 -8.83 -21.82 -9.94
C ALA A 184 -8.52 -23.16 -10.63
N ASP A 185 -9.50 -23.74 -11.32
CA ASP A 185 -9.36 -24.95 -12.13
C ASP A 185 -10.16 -24.83 -13.44
N PRO A 186 -9.76 -25.55 -14.51
CA PRO A 186 -10.40 -25.41 -15.83
C PRO A 186 -11.89 -25.75 -15.86
N LYS A 187 -12.40 -26.59 -14.96
CA LYS A 187 -13.82 -26.97 -14.93
C LYS A 187 -14.62 -26.05 -14.01
N GLY A 188 -14.11 -25.78 -12.81
CA GLY A 188 -14.75 -24.90 -11.83
C GLY A 188 -14.88 -23.46 -12.30
N SER A 189 -13.89 -22.96 -13.05
CA SER A 189 -13.94 -21.60 -13.61
C SER A 189 -15.09 -21.37 -14.59
N LEU A 190 -15.63 -22.41 -15.23
CA LEU A 190 -16.77 -22.29 -16.15
C LEU A 190 -18.03 -21.76 -15.47
N GLU A 191 -18.22 -22.04 -14.17
CA GLU A 191 -19.34 -21.51 -13.38
C GLU A 191 -19.33 -19.98 -13.39
N TYR A 192 -18.17 -19.37 -13.18
CA TYR A 192 -18.01 -17.92 -13.21
C TYR A 192 -18.26 -17.35 -14.61
N PHE A 193 -17.65 -17.94 -15.64
CA PHE A 193 -17.75 -17.41 -17.00
C PHE A 193 -19.17 -17.52 -17.56
N LEU A 194 -19.88 -18.62 -17.31
CA LEU A 194 -21.30 -18.76 -17.65
C LEU A 194 -22.14 -17.70 -16.93
N ALA A 195 -21.91 -17.50 -15.63
CA ALA A 195 -22.66 -16.54 -14.83
C ALA A 195 -22.35 -15.07 -15.16
N THR A 196 -21.28 -14.78 -15.89
CA THR A 196 -20.82 -13.41 -16.21
C THR A 196 -21.02 -13.05 -17.68
N HIS A 197 -20.93 -14.02 -18.59
CA HIS A 197 -21.01 -13.79 -20.04
C HIS A 197 -22.16 -14.52 -20.74
N GLY A 198 -22.86 -15.46 -20.07
CA GLY A 198 -23.93 -16.25 -20.66
C GLY A 198 -23.44 -17.27 -21.71
N GLU A 199 -24.38 -17.99 -22.32
CA GLU A 199 -24.12 -18.79 -23.52
C GLU A 199 -24.09 -17.86 -24.74
N ASN A 200 -22.90 -17.62 -25.28
CA ASN A 200 -22.55 -16.78 -26.44
C ASN A 200 -22.17 -15.31 -26.13
N GLY A 201 -20.87 -15.01 -26.26
CA GLY A 201 -20.39 -13.68 -26.60
C GLY A 201 -20.84 -13.26 -28.01
N GLN A 202 -22.13 -12.93 -28.17
CA GLN A 202 -22.66 -12.27 -29.35
C GLN A 202 -22.64 -10.75 -29.17
N ALA A 203 -21.96 -10.11 -30.13
CA ALA A 203 -21.77 -8.69 -30.36
C ALA A 203 -22.87 -7.76 -29.80
N LYS A 204 -22.50 -6.84 -28.91
CA LYS A 204 -23.11 -5.51 -28.92
C LYS A 204 -22.55 -4.75 -30.12
N GLY A 205 -23.14 -4.99 -31.28
CA GLY A 205 -23.00 -4.08 -32.41
C GLY A 205 -23.56 -2.71 -32.01
N ASN A 206 -22.71 -1.69 -32.03
CA ASN A 206 -23.14 -0.31 -31.99
C ASN A 206 -23.99 -0.03 -33.24
N GLY A 207 -25.30 -0.17 -33.10
CA GLY A 207 -26.26 0.45 -33.99
C GLY A 207 -26.86 1.63 -33.27
N HIS A 208 -26.33 2.83 -33.50
CA HIS A 208 -27.09 4.09 -33.55
C HIS A 208 -26.42 4.98 -34.59
N ALA A 209 -27.00 4.93 -35.80
CA ALA A 209 -26.85 5.95 -36.81
C ALA A 209 -27.85 7.08 -36.50
N HIS A 210 -27.33 8.29 -36.31
CA HIS A 210 -27.71 9.56 -36.94
C HIS A 210 -27.14 10.73 -36.14
#